data_AF-A0A169FSY3-F1
#
_entry.id   AF-A0A169FSY3-F1
#
_cell.length_a   1.000
_cell.length_b   1.000
_cell.length_c   1.000
_cell.angle_alpha   90.00
_cell.angle_beta   90.00
_cell.angle_gamma   90.00
#
_symmetry.space_group_name_H-M   'P 1'
#
loop_
_entity.id
_entity.type
_entity.pdbx_description
1 polymer ?
#
loop_
_entity_poly.entity_id
_entity_poly.type
_entity_poly.pdbx_seq_one_letter_code
_entity_poly.pdbx_strand_id
1 'polypeptide(L)' 'MGNTCRYVVSATGKNGETYYTQCKDKEELKEWLAEHEDKLNKKELKVKDKKRHPLLSWLNF' A
#
# COMPACT_ATOMS: atom_id res chain seq x y z
N MET A 1 -18.76 11.54 6.86
CA MET A 1 -17.34 11.78 6.52
C MET A 1 -16.69 10.43 6.22
N GLY A 2 -16.76 9.98 4.96
CA GLY A 2 -16.31 8.65 4.56
C GLY A 2 -14.79 8.60 4.45
N ASN A 3 -14.11 8.21 5.54
CA ASN A 3 -12.68 7.96 5.50
C ASN A 3 -12.44 6.57 4.90
N THR A 4 -12.55 6.47 3.57
CA THR A 4 -12.37 5.20 2.84
C THR A 4 -10.93 5.08 2.35
N CYS A 5 -9.97 4.96 3.28
CA CYS A 5 -8.60 4.60 2.91
C CYS A 5 -8.61 3.23 2.20
N ARG A 6 -8.42 3.25 0.88
CA ARG A 6 -8.50 2.08 0.01
C ARG A 6 -7.19 1.31 -0.01
N TYR A 7 -6.05 1.99 0.07
CA TYR A 7 -4.74 1.37 -0.02
C TYR A 7 -4.00 1.56 1.30
N VAL A 8 -3.46 0.46 1.81
CA VAL A 8 -2.56 0.45 2.96
C VAL A 8 -1.19 0.06 2.44
N VAL A 9 -0.21 0.92 2.65
CA VAL A 9 1.17 0.71 2.22
C VAL A 9 1.99 0.39 3.45
N SER A 10 2.71 -0.72 3.38
CA SER A 10 3.71 -1.11 4.35
C SER A 10 5.02 -1.35 3.60
N ALA A 11 6.07 -0.64 3.96
CA ALA A 11 7.35 -0.72 3.28
C ALA A 11 8.49 -0.74 4.29
N THR A 12 9.55 -1.49 4.01
CA THR A 12 10.76 -1.48 4.82
C THR A 12 11.81 -0.60 4.13
N GLY A 13 12.36 0.36 4.86
CA GLY A 13 13.48 1.18 4.44
C GLY A 13 14.78 0.39 4.42
N LYS A 14 15.75 0.85 3.64
CA LYS A 14 17.08 0.22 3.53
C LYS A 14 17.83 0.14 4.88
N ASN A 15 17.51 1.02 5.83
CA ASN A 15 18.07 1.04 7.18
C ASN A 15 17.27 0.24 8.21
N GLY A 16 16.29 -0.58 7.79
CA GLY A 16 15.44 -1.37 8.70
C GLY A 16 14.27 -0.59 9.30
N GLU A 17 14.08 0.66 8.89
CA GLU A 17 12.91 1.48 9.23
C GLU A 17 11.65 0.87 8.61
N THR A 18 10.50 0.95 9.27
CA THR A 18 9.24 0.54 8.66
C THR A 18 8.34 1.74 8.44
N TYR A 19 7.90 1.90 7.20
CA TYR A 19 7.01 2.95 6.75
C TYR A 19 5.61 2.37 6.59
N TYR A 20 4.63 2.99 7.25
CA TYR A 20 3.23 2.59 7.19
C TYR A 20 2.37 3.79 6.85
N THR A 21 1.73 3.78 5.68
CA THR A 21 0.83 4.84 5.25
C THR A 21 -0.49 4.28 4.73
N GLN A 22 -1.53 5.12 4.73
CA GLN A 22 -2.85 4.79 4.23
C GLN A 22 -3.23 5.83 3.18
N CYS A 23 -3.36 5.39 1.94
CA CYS A 23 -3.73 6.24 0.81
C CYS A 23 -5.20 6.00 0.47
N LYS A 24 -5.91 7.08 0.12
CA LYS A 24 -7.30 6.99 -0.33
C LYS A 24 -7.38 6.62 -1.80
N ASP A 25 -6.49 7.21 -2.59
CA ASP A 25 -6.45 7.07 -4.04
C ASP A 25 -5.12 6.51 -4.56
N LYS A 26 -5.15 6.04 -5.81
CA LYS A 26 -3.95 5.56 -6.50
C LYS A 26 -2.94 6.66 -6.76
N GLU A 27 -3.39 7.91 -6.88
CA GLU A 27 -2.53 9.06 -7.12
C GLU A 27 -1.69 9.36 -5.88
N GLU A 28 -2.31 9.54 -4.70
CA GLU A 28 -1.59 9.66 -3.42
C GLU A 28 -0.61 8.50 -3.18
N LEU A 29 -1.02 7.28 -3.53
CA LEU A 29 -0.16 6.11 -3.42
C LEU A 29 1.09 6.24 -4.31
N LYS A 30 0.92 6.70 -5.55
CA LYS A 30 2.04 6.86 -6.49
C LYS A 30 2.96 7.99 -6.07
N GLU A 31 2.43 9.11 -5.62
CA GLU A 31 3.22 10.24 -5.12
C GLU A 31 4.07 9.80 -3.93
N TRP A 32 3.44 9.16 -2.93
CA TRP A 32 4.15 8.65 -1.76
C TRP A 32 5.24 7.64 -2.13
N LEU A 33 4.93 6.74 -3.08
CA LEU A 33 5.92 5.78 -3.56
C LEU A 33 7.07 6.45 -4.30
N ALA A 34 6.84 7.49 -5.09
CA ALA A 34 7.88 8.22 -5.81
C ALA A 34 8.78 9.00 -4.85
N GLU A 35 8.21 9.64 -3.84
CA GLU A 35 8.97 10.39 -2.83
C GLU A 35 9.85 9.49 -1.96
N HIS A 36 9.36 8.28 -1.64
CA HIS A 36 10.06 7.34 -0.76
C HIS A 36 10.79 6.23 -1.50
N GLU A 37 10.65 6.10 -2.82
CA GLU A 37 11.22 5.04 -3.68
C GLU A 37 12.72 4.83 -3.45
N ASP A 38 13.48 5.92 -3.30
CA ASP A 38 14.93 5.86 -3.12
C ASP A 38 15.33 5.27 -1.76
N LYS A 39 14.51 5.50 -0.73
CA LYS A 39 14.75 5.05 0.65
C LYS A 39 14.15 3.68 0.93
N LEU A 40 13.10 3.32 0.19
CA LEU A 40 12.37 2.07 0.37
C LEU A 40 13.05 0.91 -0.34
N ASN A 41 13.01 -0.24 0.30
CA ASN A 41 13.36 -1.50 -0.33
C ASN A 41 12.16 -1.99 -1.14
N LYS A 42 12.17 -1.80 -2.47
CA LYS A 42 11.10 -2.27 -3.38
C LYS A 42 10.79 -3.77 -3.23
N LYS A 43 11.75 -4.58 -2.78
CA LYS A 43 11.53 -6.02 -2.54
C LYS A 43 10.59 -6.29 -1.36
N GLU A 44 10.52 -5.37 -0.40
CA GLU A 44 9.73 -5.53 0.83
C GLU A 44 8.52 -4.59 0.88
N LEU A 45 8.25 -3.87 -0.21
CA LEU A 45 7.07 -3.04 -0.36
C LEU A 45 5.81 -3.92 -0.49
N LYS A 46 4.90 -3.77 0.48
CA LYS A 46 3.59 -4.43 0.51
C LYS A 46 2.48 -3.39 0.42
N VAL A 47 1.75 -3.39 -0.69
CA VAL A 47 0.53 -2.57 -0.85
C VAL A 47 -0.68 -3.47 -0.72
N LYS A 48 -1.55 -3.18 0.26
CA LYS A 48 -2.78 -3.91 0.54
C LYS A 48 -3.99 -3.05 0.20
N ASP A 49 -4.76 -3.47 -0.80
CA ASP A 49 -6.03 -2.83 -1.12
C ASP A 49 -7.13 -3.38 -0.18
N LYS A 50 -7.70 -2.50 0.65
CA LYS A 50 -8.78 -2.77 1.61
C LYS A 50 -10.15 -2.97 0.93
N LYS A 51 -10.32 -2.49 -0.31
CA LYS A 51 -11.59 -2.52 -1.05
C LYS A 51 -11.70 -3.76 -1.95
N ARG A 52 -10.61 -4.49 -2.16
CA ARG A 52 -10.57 -5.80 -2.83
C ARG A 52 -11.21 -6.79 -1.88
N HIS A 53 -12.53 -6.87 -2.02
CA HIS A 53 -13.40 -7.71 -1.23
C HIS A 53 -12.85 -9.15 -1.18
N PRO A 54 -12.87 -9.83 -0.01
CA PRO A 54 -12.54 -11.26 0.09
C PRO A 54 -13.41 -12.18 -0.80
N LEU A 55 -14.39 -11.64 -1.53
CA LEU A 55 -15.25 -12.38 -2.47
C LEU A 55 -14.55 -12.79 -3.77
N LEU A 56 -13.41 -12.18 -4.14
CA LEU A 56 -12.60 -12.69 -5.26
C LEU A 56 -11.83 -13.97 -4.92
N SER A 57 -11.91 -14.43 -3.66
CA SER A 57 -11.38 -15.73 -3.24
C SER A 57 -12.36 -16.89 -3.44
N TRP A 58 -13.59 -16.63 -3.94
CA TRP A 58 -14.67 -17.62 -3.97
C TRP A 58 -15.10 -18.10 -5.37
N LEU A 59 -14.40 -17.71 -6.44
CA LEU A 59 -14.68 -18.17 -7.81
C LEU A 59 -13.55 -19.05 -8.36
N ASN A 60 -13.05 -19.96 -7.54
CA ASN A 60 -12.24 -21.08 -7.99
C ASN A 60 -12.88 -22.39 -7.49
N PHE A 61 -14.01 -22.75 -8.09
CA PHE A 61 -14.52 -24.12 -8.13
C PHE A 61 -15.30 -24.33 -9.44
#